data_AF-A0A7S0A810-F1
#
_entry.id   AF-A0A7S0A810-F1
#
_cell.length_a   1.000
_cell.length_b   1.000
_cell.length_c   1.000
_cell.angle_alpha   90.00
_cell.angle_beta   90.00
_cell.angle_gamma   90.00
#
_symmetry.space_group_name_H-M   'P 1'
#
loop_
_entity.id
_entity.type
_entity.pdbx_description
1 polymer ?
#
loop_
_entity_poly.entity_id
_entity_poly.type
_entity_poly.pdbx_seq_one_letter_code
_entity_poly.pdbx_strand_id
1 'polypeptide(L)'
;LKAAARRGVDRARDKMGRGRSDSRSKSKARSRSRSRSCSRSPAGDRRHKPDDYGVDTLKITDDDAAFILGKGGKTKEKVARVSEAEIELFERDLILEIRGSRLQRRRAKKYAEGVMAQRTGPVSIAEDYDDGDLTMIDIPQEAVGFVTGRAGNFLRSIEEEWNTLMFFCEVDGKGGRRKDYEKLAIFGGVRARRGSELKVLSAVETKVPGYYSRIRDVVLDRDINRDETGTWGTDSMTFEDDELSYALGKQGG
;
A
#
# COMPACT_ATOMS: atom_id res chain seq x y z
N LEU A 1 24.36 -56.85 23.87
CA LEU A 1 24.93 -58.22 23.75
C LEU A 1 24.77 -58.71 22.32
N LYS A 2 25.91 -58.88 21.62
CA LYS A 2 26.27 -59.77 20.48
C LYS A 2 25.27 -59.87 19.29
N ALA A 3 25.56 -59.37 18.09
CA ALA A 3 26.61 -59.70 17.11
C ALA A 3 26.45 -61.06 16.40
N ALA A 4 26.41 -61.04 15.06
CA ALA A 4 27.06 -61.96 14.07
C ALA A 4 26.23 -61.97 12.77
N ALA A 5 26.66 -61.33 11.67
CA ALA A 5 27.70 -61.74 10.72
C ALA A 5 27.37 -63.03 9.94
N ARG A 6 27.23 -62.93 8.61
CA ARG A 6 27.56 -63.99 7.62
C ARG A 6 28.01 -63.35 6.30
N ARG A 7 29.13 -63.87 5.78
CA ARG A 7 29.84 -63.54 4.53
C ARG A 7 29.48 -64.54 3.42
N GLY A 8 29.78 -64.17 2.17
CA GLY A 8 29.94 -65.04 0.97
C GLY A 8 29.38 -64.31 -0.26
N VAL A 9 30.16 -63.58 -1.06
CA VAL A 9 31.03 -64.02 -2.18
C VAL A 9 30.35 -65.04 -3.10
N ASP A 10 29.97 -64.61 -4.31
CA ASP A 10 30.37 -65.30 -5.55
C ASP A 10 30.10 -64.47 -6.82
N ARG A 11 30.99 -64.69 -7.80
CA ARG A 11 31.07 -64.07 -9.14
C ARG A 11 30.24 -64.85 -10.16
N ALA A 12 29.61 -64.15 -11.10
CA ALA A 12 29.54 -64.46 -12.56
C ALA A 12 28.70 -63.35 -13.24
N ARG A 13 29.18 -62.62 -14.27
CA ARG A 13 29.14 -62.95 -15.73
C ARG A 13 27.73 -63.40 -16.15
N ASP A 14 27.02 -62.79 -17.09
CA ASP A 14 27.42 -62.21 -18.38
C ASP A 14 26.25 -61.41 -19.00
N LYS A 15 26.59 -60.43 -19.88
CA LYS A 15 25.91 -60.01 -21.13
C LYS A 15 24.40 -59.62 -21.09
N MET A 16 23.92 -58.53 -21.71
CA MET A 16 24.26 -58.03 -23.04
C MET A 16 23.55 -56.68 -23.33
N GLY A 17 24.24 -55.77 -24.06
CA GLY A 17 23.66 -54.83 -25.04
C GLY A 17 23.12 -53.49 -24.51
N ARG A 18 23.25 -52.34 -25.19
CA ARG A 18 23.71 -51.99 -26.55
C ARG A 18 24.03 -50.47 -26.59
N GLY A 19 24.94 -50.07 -27.49
CA GLY A 19 25.12 -48.69 -28.00
C GLY A 19 26.33 -47.96 -27.42
N ARG A 20 27.51 -47.93 -28.06
CA ARG A 20 27.94 -47.01 -29.15
C ARG A 20 27.50 -45.55 -28.89
N SER A 21 28.34 -44.52 -28.93
CA SER A 21 29.78 -44.36 -29.17
C SER A 21 30.11 -42.87 -29.04
N ASP A 22 31.33 -42.57 -28.61
CA ASP A 22 32.11 -41.35 -28.86
C ASP A 22 31.57 -39.97 -28.44
N SER A 23 32.21 -39.39 -27.42
CA SER A 23 32.69 -38.02 -27.58
C SER A 23 33.98 -37.78 -26.77
N ARG A 24 35.02 -37.43 -27.53
CA ARG A 24 36.38 -37.11 -27.11
C ARG A 24 36.43 -35.98 -26.09
N SER A 25 37.14 -36.23 -25.01
CA SER A 25 37.71 -35.21 -24.11
C SER A 25 38.79 -34.39 -24.83
N LYS A 26 38.66 -33.06 -24.82
CA LYS A 26 39.81 -32.14 -24.84
C LYS A 26 39.48 -30.88 -24.03
N SER A 27 40.31 -30.67 -23.02
CA SER A 27 40.28 -29.57 -22.07
C SER A 27 41.12 -28.39 -22.56
N LYS A 28 40.88 -27.25 -21.89
CA LYS A 28 41.72 -26.02 -21.77
C LYS A 28 41.50 -24.90 -22.80
N ALA A 29 40.68 -23.95 -22.36
CA ALA A 29 40.98 -22.53 -22.15
C ALA A 29 41.92 -21.81 -23.13
N ARG A 30 41.40 -20.75 -23.79
CA ARG A 30 41.83 -19.35 -23.57
C ARG A 30 41.11 -18.37 -24.52
N SER A 31 40.79 -17.20 -23.95
CA SER A 31 40.63 -15.88 -24.58
C SER A 31 39.73 -15.74 -25.81
N ARG A 32 38.49 -15.30 -25.59
CA ARG A 32 37.80 -14.41 -26.53
C ARG A 32 37.11 -13.28 -25.76
N SER A 33 37.61 -12.08 -26.00
CA SER A 33 37.03 -10.78 -25.70
C SER A 33 35.54 -10.76 -26.05
N ARG A 34 34.68 -10.83 -25.02
CA ARG A 34 33.28 -10.45 -25.17
C ARG A 34 33.19 -8.95 -24.93
N SER A 35 33.03 -8.24 -26.03
CA SER A 35 32.49 -6.88 -26.07
C SER A 35 31.33 -6.79 -25.09
N ARG A 36 31.52 -6.03 -24.03
CA ARG A 36 30.44 -5.61 -23.14
C ARG A 36 29.50 -4.75 -23.99
N SER A 37 28.42 -5.35 -24.47
CA SER A 37 27.25 -4.60 -24.89
C SER A 37 26.80 -3.81 -23.67
N CYS A 38 27.24 -2.56 -23.63
CA CYS A 38 26.67 -1.53 -22.79
C CYS A 38 25.19 -1.48 -23.14
N SER A 39 24.37 -2.15 -22.32
CA SER A 39 22.95 -1.91 -22.25
C SER A 39 22.80 -0.47 -21.77
N ARG A 40 22.86 0.46 -22.72
CA ARG A 40 22.40 1.83 -22.55
C ARG A 40 20.98 1.69 -22.01
N SER A 41 20.80 1.99 -20.73
CA SER A 41 19.49 2.26 -20.16
C SER A 41 18.77 3.20 -21.12
N PRO A 42 17.50 2.94 -21.49
CA PRO A 42 16.74 3.85 -22.33
C PRO A 42 16.86 5.25 -21.73
N ALA A 43 17.33 6.20 -22.54
CA ALA A 43 17.44 7.60 -22.14
C ALA A 43 16.08 8.01 -21.57
N GLY A 44 16.10 8.39 -20.29
CA GLY A 44 14.91 8.62 -19.50
C GLY A 44 13.96 9.56 -20.23
N ASP A 45 12.71 9.14 -20.30
CA ASP A 45 11.56 10.00 -20.47
C ASP A 45 11.72 11.18 -19.50
N ARG A 46 12.19 12.32 -20.01
CA ARG A 46 12.24 13.56 -19.22
C ARG A 46 10.80 14.00 -19.09
N ARG A 47 10.06 13.39 -18.15
CA ARG A 47 8.76 13.89 -17.72
C ARG A 47 8.95 15.38 -17.48
N HIS A 48 8.26 16.18 -18.29
CA HIS A 48 8.33 17.62 -18.17
C HIS A 48 7.94 17.98 -16.75
N LYS A 49 8.90 18.54 -15.99
CA LYS A 49 8.63 18.96 -14.62
C LYS A 49 7.62 20.09 -14.70
N PRO A 50 6.57 20.09 -13.86
CA PRO A 50 5.63 21.20 -13.78
C PRO A 50 6.34 22.53 -13.56
N ASP A 51 5.75 23.64 -14.04
CA ASP A 51 6.30 24.99 -13.87
C ASP A 51 6.50 25.38 -12.40
N ASP A 52 5.72 24.77 -11.49
CA ASP A 52 5.78 24.98 -10.04
C ASP A 52 6.60 23.92 -9.29
N TYR A 53 7.40 23.13 -10.02
CA TYR A 53 8.28 22.13 -9.43
C TYR A 53 9.32 22.79 -8.53
N GLY A 54 9.42 22.30 -7.30
CA GLY A 54 10.32 22.85 -6.29
C GLY A 54 10.72 21.81 -5.27
N VAL A 55 11.36 22.28 -4.20
CA VAL A 55 11.85 21.46 -3.09
C VAL A 55 11.45 22.13 -1.78
N ASP A 56 10.81 21.36 -0.91
CA ASP A 56 10.52 21.75 0.46
C ASP A 56 11.33 20.85 1.39
N THR A 57 11.77 21.39 2.53
CA THR A 57 12.49 20.62 3.55
C THR A 57 11.77 20.71 4.88
N LEU A 58 11.73 19.60 5.59
CA LEU A 58 11.17 19.49 6.93
C LEU A 58 12.24 18.94 7.86
N LYS A 59 12.57 19.68 8.91
CA LYS A 59 13.40 19.19 10.00
C LYS A 59 12.58 18.26 10.87
N ILE A 60 13.11 17.09 11.18
CA ILE A 60 12.43 16.09 11.99
C ILE A 60 13.32 15.67 13.17
N THR A 61 12.74 14.96 14.13
CA THR A 61 13.52 14.34 15.21
C THR A 61 14.03 12.96 14.81
N ASP A 62 15.00 12.41 15.54
CA ASP A 62 15.52 11.04 15.32
C ASP A 62 14.40 9.98 15.44
N ASP A 63 13.52 10.14 16.44
CA ASP A 63 12.35 9.29 16.64
C ASP A 63 11.39 9.35 15.44
N ASP A 64 11.17 10.54 14.89
CA ASP A 64 10.27 10.74 13.76
C ASP A 64 10.87 10.17 12.47
N ALA A 65 12.20 10.26 12.30
CA ALA A 65 12.92 9.68 11.16
C ALA A 65 12.71 8.17 11.07
N ALA A 66 12.85 7.46 12.20
CA ALA A 66 12.60 6.02 12.27
C ALA A 66 11.15 5.65 11.89
N PHE A 67 10.19 6.49 12.31
CA PHE A 67 8.77 6.25 12.04
C PHE A 67 8.37 6.55 10.59
N ILE A 68 8.85 7.65 10.03
CA ILE A 68 8.65 8.03 8.61
C ILE A 68 9.31 7.03 7.67
N LEU A 69 10.51 6.54 7.99
CA LEU A 69 11.14 5.47 7.22
C LEU A 69 10.26 4.21 7.27
N GLY A 70 9.84 3.82 8.47
CA GLY A 70 9.08 2.61 8.71
C GLY A 70 9.88 1.34 8.41
N LYS A 71 9.28 0.17 8.66
CA LYS A 71 9.96 -1.11 8.44
C LYS A 71 10.27 -1.30 6.95
N GLY A 72 11.56 -1.23 6.61
CA GLY A 72 12.05 -1.40 5.24
C GLY A 72 11.70 -0.25 4.29
N GLY A 73 11.50 0.98 4.79
CA GLY A 73 11.22 2.13 3.93
C GLY A 73 9.75 2.25 3.46
N LYS A 74 8.89 1.29 3.85
CA LYS A 74 7.51 1.20 3.36
C LYS A 74 6.66 2.45 3.63
N THR A 75 6.87 3.11 4.78
CA THR A 75 6.10 4.30 5.13
C THR A 75 6.51 5.46 4.24
N LYS A 76 7.82 5.70 4.05
CA LYS A 76 8.34 6.69 3.09
C LYS A 76 7.79 6.45 1.69
N GLU A 77 7.87 5.20 1.21
CA GLU A 77 7.35 4.81 -0.11
C GLU A 77 5.85 5.03 -0.24
N LYS A 78 5.07 4.79 0.82
CA LYS A 78 3.63 5.06 0.82
C LYS A 78 3.35 6.55 0.75
N VAL A 79 3.97 7.37 1.59
CA VAL A 79 3.79 8.83 1.57
C VAL A 79 4.14 9.40 0.19
N ALA A 80 5.24 8.94 -0.41
CA ALA A 80 5.65 9.33 -1.77
C ALA A 80 4.60 8.91 -2.82
N ARG A 81 4.10 7.67 -2.77
CA ARG A 81 3.11 7.16 -3.72
C ARG A 81 1.74 7.83 -3.62
N VAL A 82 1.29 8.19 -2.41
CA VAL A 82 -0.03 8.81 -2.20
C VAL A 82 0.00 10.31 -2.50
N SER A 83 1.14 10.98 -2.25
CA SER A 83 1.31 12.41 -2.55
C SER A 83 1.79 12.70 -3.97
N GLU A 84 2.27 11.66 -4.68
CA GLU A 84 2.95 11.77 -5.97
C GLU A 84 4.23 12.62 -5.93
N ALA A 85 4.74 12.92 -4.74
CA ALA A 85 5.98 13.63 -4.54
C ALA A 85 7.18 12.67 -4.49
N GLU A 86 8.36 13.18 -4.84
CA GLU A 86 9.63 12.53 -4.53
C GLU A 86 10.01 12.86 -3.09
N ILE A 87 10.26 11.84 -2.26
CA ILE A 87 10.58 12.03 -0.84
C ILE A 87 11.91 11.34 -0.53
N GLU A 88 12.85 12.11 0.01
CA GLU A 88 14.13 11.62 0.51
C GLU A 88 14.35 11.98 1.96
N LEU A 89 14.91 11.04 2.71
CA LEU A 89 15.20 11.20 4.12
C LEU A 89 16.72 11.19 4.32
N PHE A 90 17.27 12.30 4.77
CA PHE A 90 18.68 12.45 5.12
C PHE A 90 18.86 12.20 6.61
N GLU A 91 19.05 10.94 7.00
CA GLU A 91 19.13 10.50 8.41
C GLU A 91 20.21 11.24 9.22
N ARG A 92 21.36 11.57 8.60
CA ARG A 92 22.45 12.28 9.28
C ARG A 92 22.10 13.71 9.66
N ASP A 93 21.36 14.38 8.79
CA ASP A 93 21.00 15.79 8.95
C ASP A 93 19.61 15.96 9.56
N LEU A 94 18.86 14.85 9.73
CA LEU A 94 17.47 14.81 10.18
C LEU A 94 16.55 15.71 9.34
N ILE A 95 16.74 15.63 8.01
CA ILE A 95 15.98 16.41 7.03
C ILE A 95 15.18 15.47 6.15
N LEU A 96 13.86 15.69 6.11
CA LEU A 96 12.98 15.14 5.09
C LEU A 96 12.87 16.15 3.95
N GLU A 97 13.34 15.76 2.77
CA GLU A 97 13.27 16.55 1.56
C GLU A 97 12.13 16.06 0.67
N ILE A 98 11.32 16.99 0.18
CA ILE A 98 10.12 16.71 -0.60
C ILE A 98 10.21 17.50 -1.91
N ARG A 99 10.15 16.82 -3.05
CA ARG A 99 10.20 17.43 -4.38
C ARG A 99 8.96 17.09 -5.19
N GLY A 100 8.49 18.03 -5.99
CA GLY A 100 7.25 17.88 -6.76
C GLY A 100 6.63 19.23 -7.08
N SER A 101 5.41 19.26 -7.59
CA SER A 101 4.60 20.48 -7.70
C SER A 101 4.26 21.06 -6.32
N ARG A 102 3.81 22.31 -6.26
CA ARG A 102 3.42 22.94 -4.99
C ARG A 102 2.36 22.13 -4.25
N LEU A 103 1.39 21.58 -5.00
CA LEU A 103 0.33 20.74 -4.45
C LEU A 103 0.88 19.40 -3.93
N GLN A 104 1.75 18.73 -4.70
CA GLN A 104 2.37 17.47 -4.28
C GLN A 104 3.20 17.65 -3.01
N ARG A 105 3.99 18.73 -2.91
CA ARG A 105 4.81 19.03 -1.72
C ARG A 105 3.95 19.33 -0.48
N ARG A 106 2.88 20.12 -0.64
CA ARG A 106 1.91 20.40 0.43
C ARG A 106 1.24 19.13 0.95
N ARG A 107 0.77 18.26 0.05
CA ARG A 107 0.17 16.95 0.41
C ARG A 107 1.17 16.04 1.11
N ALA A 108 2.37 15.89 0.56
CA ALA A 108 3.43 15.06 1.16
C ALA A 108 3.80 15.52 2.57
N LYS A 109 3.91 16.84 2.79
CA LYS A 109 4.19 17.41 4.10
C LYS A 109 3.07 17.07 5.10
N LYS A 110 1.81 17.31 4.73
CA LYS A 110 0.63 16.99 5.53
C LYS A 110 0.57 15.51 5.91
N TYR A 111 0.86 14.63 4.96
CA TYR A 111 0.89 13.19 5.18
C TYR A 111 2.02 12.75 6.11
N ALA A 112 3.22 13.32 5.94
CA ALA A 112 4.35 13.05 6.82
C ALA A 112 4.06 13.52 8.26
N GLU A 113 3.44 14.70 8.42
CA GLU A 113 3.00 15.21 9.71
C GLU A 113 1.94 14.31 10.36
N GLY A 114 0.95 13.82 9.60
CA GLY A 114 -0.03 12.85 10.10
C GLY A 114 0.61 11.53 10.55
N VAL A 115 1.60 11.03 9.80
CA VAL A 115 2.40 9.85 10.19
C VAL A 115 3.15 10.11 11.49
N MET A 116 3.87 11.23 11.64
CA MET A 116 4.56 11.56 12.90
C MET A 116 3.60 11.72 14.07
N ALA A 117 2.43 12.31 13.85
CA ALA A 117 1.41 12.53 14.87
C ALA A 117 0.89 11.20 15.46
N GLN A 118 0.71 10.14 14.65
CA GLN A 118 0.29 8.82 15.14
C GLN A 118 1.18 8.24 16.26
N ARG A 119 2.45 8.65 16.32
CA ARG A 119 3.37 8.24 17.40
C ARG A 119 3.07 8.94 18.72
N THR A 120 2.71 10.22 18.66
CA THR A 120 2.62 11.10 19.82
C THR A 120 1.19 11.26 20.34
N GLY A 121 0.18 10.93 19.53
CA GLY A 121 -1.22 10.97 19.94
C GLY A 121 -2.21 10.81 18.78
N PRO A 122 -3.49 11.16 19.02
CA PRO A 122 -4.48 11.28 17.96
C PRO A 122 -4.04 12.29 16.89
N VAL A 123 -4.33 12.00 15.63
CA VAL A 123 -4.07 12.95 14.54
C VAL A 123 -5.15 14.02 14.57
N SER A 124 -4.79 15.29 14.73
CA SER A 124 -5.72 16.40 14.57
C SER A 124 -5.78 16.82 13.11
N ILE A 125 -6.99 17.01 12.59
CA ILE A 125 -7.22 17.53 11.23
C ILE A 125 -7.86 18.91 11.35
N ALA A 126 -7.13 19.93 10.90
CA ALA A 126 -7.61 21.30 10.84
C ALA A 126 -8.44 21.53 9.56
N GLU A 127 -9.18 22.63 9.52
CA GLU A 127 -10.10 22.97 8.41
C GLU A 127 -9.38 23.16 7.06
N ASP A 128 -8.08 23.47 7.06
CA ASP A 128 -7.28 23.73 5.86
C ASP A 128 -6.59 22.47 5.28
N TYR A 129 -6.90 21.28 5.81
CA TYR A 129 -6.30 20.01 5.38
C TYR A 129 -6.86 19.46 4.07
N ASP A 130 -8.00 19.96 3.57
CA ASP A 130 -8.59 19.43 2.33
C ASP A 130 -8.02 20.13 1.09
N ASP A 131 -7.08 19.47 0.41
CA ASP A 131 -6.53 19.90 -0.88
C ASP A 131 -7.22 19.18 -2.06
N GLY A 132 -8.48 18.74 -1.87
CA GLY A 132 -9.21 17.84 -2.78
C GLY A 132 -8.78 16.37 -2.64
N ASP A 133 -7.92 16.08 -1.67
CA ASP A 133 -7.30 14.78 -1.42
C ASP A 133 -7.85 14.07 -0.19
N LEU A 134 -8.93 14.57 0.43
CA LEU A 134 -9.48 14.05 1.68
C LEU A 134 -10.92 13.53 1.52
N THR A 135 -11.19 12.39 2.13
CA THR A 135 -12.55 11.88 2.39
C THR A 135 -12.65 11.52 3.87
N MET A 136 -13.65 12.06 4.56
CA MET A 136 -13.91 11.78 5.97
C MET A 136 -15.11 10.84 6.11
N ILE A 137 -14.98 9.80 6.93
CA ILE A 137 -16.08 8.88 7.27
C ILE A 137 -16.22 8.70 8.78
N ASP A 138 -17.46 8.49 9.22
CA ASP A 138 -17.78 8.14 10.60
C ASP A 138 -17.77 6.61 10.74
N ILE A 139 -17.01 6.11 11.72
CA ILE A 139 -16.90 4.69 12.05
C ILE A 139 -17.53 4.46 13.42
N PRO A 140 -18.55 3.57 13.54
CA PRO A 140 -19.11 3.23 14.85
C PRO A 140 -18.01 2.74 15.80
N GLN A 141 -18.04 3.18 17.05
CA GLN A 141 -17.00 2.87 18.04
C GLN A 141 -16.75 1.36 18.17
N GLU A 142 -17.81 0.56 18.09
CA GLU A 142 -17.77 -0.91 18.15
C GLU A 142 -17.15 -1.59 16.91
N ALA A 143 -17.02 -0.87 15.80
CA ALA A 143 -16.41 -1.34 14.55
C ALA A 143 -14.94 -0.92 14.40
N VAL A 144 -14.44 0.04 15.18
CA VAL A 144 -13.07 0.58 15.07
C VAL A 144 -12.02 -0.53 15.14
N GLY A 145 -12.13 -1.44 16.11
CA GLY A 145 -11.19 -2.56 16.26
C GLY A 145 -11.23 -3.55 15.09
N PHE A 146 -12.40 -3.71 14.46
CA PHE A 146 -12.59 -4.59 13.31
C PHE A 146 -11.98 -3.97 12.03
N VAL A 147 -12.23 -2.68 11.81
CA VAL A 147 -11.65 -1.89 10.71
C VAL A 147 -10.13 -1.75 10.84
N THR A 148 -9.62 -1.65 12.07
CA THR A 148 -8.16 -1.59 12.29
C THR A 148 -7.52 -2.95 12.03
N GLY A 149 -8.18 -4.02 12.49
CA GLY A 149 -7.70 -5.40 12.41
C GLY A 149 -6.51 -5.67 13.33
N ARG A 150 -6.07 -6.94 13.36
CA ARG A 150 -4.98 -7.38 14.25
C ARG A 150 -3.69 -6.61 13.95
N ALA A 151 -3.14 -5.93 14.95
CA ALA A 151 -1.94 -5.09 14.83
C ALA A 151 -2.03 -3.98 13.74
N GLY A 152 -3.24 -3.57 13.34
CA GLY A 152 -3.45 -2.61 12.27
C GLY A 152 -3.28 -3.18 10.85
N ASN A 153 -3.11 -4.51 10.71
CA ASN A 153 -2.79 -5.11 9.42
C ASN A 153 -3.91 -4.97 8.39
N PHE A 154 -5.17 -5.02 8.81
CA PHE A 154 -6.30 -4.91 7.89
C PHE A 154 -6.34 -3.51 7.28
N LEU A 155 -6.33 -2.46 8.10
CA LEU A 155 -6.30 -1.09 7.62
C LEU A 155 -5.08 -0.81 6.73
N ARG A 156 -3.89 -1.27 7.14
CA ARG A 156 -2.66 -1.15 6.33
C ARG A 156 -2.75 -1.88 4.99
N SER A 157 -3.46 -3.00 4.92
CA SER A 157 -3.65 -3.73 3.66
C SER A 157 -4.56 -2.96 2.69
N ILE A 158 -5.59 -2.29 3.19
CA ILE A 158 -6.46 -1.43 2.37
C ILE A 158 -5.65 -0.24 1.84
N GLU A 159 -4.86 0.42 2.70
CA GLU A 159 -3.95 1.49 2.29
C GLU A 159 -2.96 1.05 1.20
N GLU A 160 -2.38 -0.14 1.32
CA GLU A 160 -1.44 -0.70 0.33
C GLU A 160 -2.15 -1.04 -1.00
N GLU A 161 -3.34 -1.61 -0.94
CA GLU A 161 -4.14 -2.03 -2.11
C GLU A 161 -4.65 -0.85 -2.93
N TRP A 162 -5.19 0.17 -2.25
CA TRP A 162 -5.83 1.30 -2.90
C TRP A 162 -4.91 2.51 -3.06
N ASN A 163 -3.68 2.47 -2.54
CA ASN A 163 -2.76 3.60 -2.52
C ASN A 163 -3.37 4.82 -1.81
N THR A 164 -3.74 4.62 -0.55
CA THR A 164 -4.28 5.66 0.35
C THR A 164 -3.51 5.73 1.66
N LEU A 165 -3.72 6.80 2.41
CA LEU A 165 -3.27 6.97 3.79
C LEU A 165 -4.47 7.22 4.68
N MET A 166 -4.58 6.49 5.79
CA MET A 166 -5.74 6.60 6.67
C MET A 166 -5.34 6.93 8.11
N PHE A 167 -6.08 7.86 8.71
CA PHE A 167 -5.85 8.30 10.08
C PHE A 167 -7.17 8.39 10.84
N PHE A 168 -7.26 7.69 11.96
CA PHE A 168 -8.26 8.07 12.96
C PHE A 168 -7.88 9.43 13.53
N CYS A 169 -8.83 10.34 13.58
CA CYS A 169 -8.55 11.73 13.84
C CYS A 169 -9.60 12.43 14.70
N GLU A 170 -9.16 13.47 15.40
CA GLU A 170 -10.02 14.43 16.06
C GLU A 170 -10.17 15.65 15.14
N VAL A 171 -11.39 16.19 15.03
CA VAL A 171 -11.66 17.40 14.23
C VAL A 171 -11.76 18.57 15.19
N ASP A 172 -10.87 19.55 15.01
CA ASP A 172 -10.76 20.71 15.90
C ASP A 172 -12.09 21.48 15.99
N GLY A 173 -12.40 22.01 17.19
CA GLY A 173 -13.59 22.86 17.41
C GLY A 173 -14.90 22.13 17.71
N LYS A 174 -14.97 20.81 17.58
CA LYS A 174 -16.12 19.99 18.05
C LYS A 174 -15.65 19.03 19.15
N GLY A 175 -15.23 19.62 20.27
CA GLY A 175 -14.64 18.98 21.46
C GLY A 175 -15.59 18.07 22.26
N GLY A 176 -16.33 17.20 21.59
CA GLY A 176 -16.90 16.02 22.21
C GLY A 176 -16.57 14.85 21.29
N ARG A 177 -15.81 13.87 21.79
CA ARG A 177 -15.91 12.51 21.24
C ARG A 177 -17.41 12.23 21.16
N ARG A 178 -17.97 12.15 19.94
CA ARG A 178 -19.25 11.48 19.80
C ARG A 178 -18.95 10.08 20.28
N LYS A 179 -19.42 9.76 21.48
CA LYS A 179 -19.06 8.51 22.18
C LYS A 179 -19.37 7.26 21.33
N ASP A 180 -20.19 7.46 20.31
CA ASP A 180 -20.69 6.43 19.41
C ASP A 180 -19.87 6.30 18.11
N TYR A 181 -19.04 7.29 17.74
CA TYR A 181 -18.33 7.31 16.45
C TYR A 181 -16.91 7.90 16.51
N GLU A 182 -15.97 7.25 15.83
CA GLU A 182 -14.63 7.77 15.53
C GLU A 182 -14.57 8.25 14.08
N LYS A 183 -13.80 9.31 13.81
CA LYS A 183 -13.60 9.82 12.44
C LYS A 183 -12.38 9.19 11.81
N LEU A 184 -12.55 8.63 10.62
CA LEU A 184 -11.46 8.14 9.78
C LEU A 184 -11.29 9.07 8.59
N ALA A 185 -10.11 9.69 8.51
CA ALA A 185 -9.66 10.43 7.35
C ALA A 185 -9.01 9.48 6.35
N ILE A 186 -9.39 9.59 5.08
CA ILE A 186 -8.82 8.84 3.97
C ILE A 186 -8.21 9.84 3.01
N PHE A 187 -6.89 9.79 2.85
CA PHE A 187 -6.14 10.62 1.92
C PHE A 187 -5.71 9.85 0.68
N GLY A 188 -5.72 10.51 -0.48
CA GLY A 188 -5.26 9.94 -1.75
C GLY A 188 -6.04 10.48 -2.94
N GLY A 189 -5.92 9.84 -4.11
CA GLY A 189 -6.72 10.22 -5.29
C GLY A 189 -8.20 9.80 -5.15
N VAL A 190 -9.12 10.51 -5.81
CA VAL A 190 -10.58 10.30 -5.64
C VAL A 190 -10.99 8.83 -5.83
N ARG A 191 -10.47 8.17 -6.87
CA ARG A 191 -10.70 6.74 -7.13
C ARG A 191 -10.19 5.82 -6.02
N ALA A 192 -8.97 6.09 -5.55
CA ALA A 192 -8.34 5.35 -4.47
C ALA A 192 -9.10 5.49 -3.15
N ARG A 193 -9.53 6.72 -2.82
CA ARG A 193 -10.35 7.00 -1.64
C ARG A 193 -11.69 6.29 -1.67
N ARG A 194 -12.35 6.27 -2.83
CA ARG A 194 -13.63 5.57 -2.99
C ARG A 194 -13.52 4.06 -2.76
N GLY A 195 -12.55 3.41 -3.37
CA GLY A 195 -12.34 1.97 -3.16
C GLY A 195 -11.97 1.63 -1.72
N SER A 196 -11.10 2.46 -1.12
CA SER A 196 -10.74 2.38 0.30
C SER A 196 -11.95 2.52 1.22
N GLU A 197 -12.78 3.54 0.98
CA GLU A 197 -13.99 3.82 1.75
C GLU A 197 -14.96 2.64 1.70
N LEU A 198 -15.29 2.14 0.50
CA LEU A 198 -16.22 1.02 0.35
C LEU A 198 -15.70 -0.25 1.04
N LYS A 199 -14.38 -0.49 1.00
CA LYS A 199 -13.76 -1.63 1.69
C LYS A 199 -13.81 -1.49 3.21
N VAL A 200 -13.60 -0.28 3.73
CA VAL A 200 -13.79 0.01 5.15
C VAL A 200 -15.26 -0.15 5.56
N LEU A 201 -16.19 0.40 4.79
CA LEU A 201 -17.62 0.31 5.07
C LEU A 201 -18.15 -1.12 4.97
N SER A 202 -17.62 -1.96 4.09
CA SER A 202 -17.92 -3.39 4.04
C SER A 202 -17.49 -4.12 5.34
N ALA A 203 -16.33 -3.75 5.90
CA ALA A 203 -15.89 -4.28 7.17
C ALA A 203 -16.77 -3.77 8.34
N VAL A 204 -17.18 -2.50 8.31
CA VAL A 204 -18.15 -1.95 9.27
C VAL A 204 -19.47 -2.69 9.18
N GLU A 205 -20.00 -2.94 7.98
CA GLU A 205 -21.27 -3.64 7.75
C GLU A 205 -21.25 -5.07 8.31
N THR A 206 -20.12 -5.78 8.18
CA THR A 206 -19.92 -7.10 8.80
C THR A 206 -20.07 -7.06 10.32
N LYS A 207 -19.63 -5.96 10.95
CA LYS A 207 -19.68 -5.79 12.40
C LYS A 207 -20.98 -5.16 12.89
N VAL A 208 -21.56 -4.26 12.10
CA VAL A 208 -22.74 -3.46 12.39
C VAL A 208 -23.67 -3.53 11.18
N PRO A 209 -24.48 -4.61 11.04
CA PRO A 209 -25.36 -4.77 9.90
C PRO A 209 -26.39 -3.64 9.78
N GLY A 210 -26.67 -3.23 8.55
CA GLY A 210 -27.55 -2.12 8.21
C GLY A 210 -26.90 -0.73 8.37
N TYR A 211 -25.60 -0.64 8.67
CA TYR A 211 -24.92 0.66 8.78
C TYR A 211 -24.79 1.33 7.42
N TYR A 212 -24.28 0.60 6.42
CA TYR A 212 -24.07 1.13 5.08
C TYR A 212 -25.38 1.58 4.44
N SER A 213 -26.46 0.83 4.61
CA SER A 213 -27.78 1.17 4.08
C SER A 213 -28.30 2.53 4.56
N ARG A 214 -27.93 2.98 5.77
CA ARG A 214 -28.33 4.29 6.31
C ARG A 214 -27.57 5.46 5.70
N ILE A 215 -26.35 5.21 5.21
CA ILE A 215 -25.45 6.24 4.68
C ILE A 215 -25.19 6.08 3.18
N ARG A 216 -25.83 5.11 2.52
CA ARG A 216 -25.59 4.73 1.12
C ARG A 216 -25.62 5.93 0.18
N ASP A 217 -26.70 6.71 0.23
CA ASP A 217 -26.90 7.83 -0.69
C ASP A 217 -25.87 8.93 -0.44
N VAL A 218 -25.59 9.24 0.84
CA VAL A 218 -24.53 10.19 1.23
C VAL A 218 -23.17 9.75 0.70
N VAL A 219 -22.87 8.45 0.77
CA VAL A 219 -21.62 7.90 0.26
C VAL A 219 -21.59 8.03 -1.25
N LEU A 220 -22.57 7.48 -1.99
CA LEU A 220 -22.58 7.43 -3.45
C LEU A 220 -22.59 8.82 -4.10
N ASP A 221 -23.37 9.76 -3.55
CA ASP A 221 -23.58 11.06 -4.16
C ASP A 221 -22.44 12.05 -3.91
N ARG A 222 -21.61 11.83 -2.88
CA ARG A 222 -20.60 12.79 -2.43
C ARG A 222 -19.60 13.19 -3.52
N ASP A 223 -19.15 12.26 -4.36
CA ASP A 223 -18.07 12.50 -5.33
C ASP A 223 -18.54 12.55 -6.79
N ILE A 224 -19.85 12.53 -7.05
CA ILE A 224 -20.39 12.62 -8.39
C ILE A 224 -19.95 13.94 -9.03
N ASN A 225 -19.31 13.88 -10.20
CA ASN A 225 -18.81 15.02 -10.95
C ASN A 225 -17.80 15.91 -10.19
N ARG A 226 -17.11 15.37 -9.18
CA ARG A 226 -16.10 16.12 -8.39
C ARG A 226 -14.67 16.01 -8.92
N ASP A 227 -14.43 15.19 -9.94
CA ASP A 227 -13.16 15.15 -10.66
C ASP A 227 -13.05 16.29 -11.68
N GLU A 228 -11.83 16.71 -12.02
CA GLU A 228 -11.58 17.74 -13.04
C GLU A 228 -12.22 17.39 -14.40
N THR A 229 -12.36 16.09 -14.68
CA THR A 229 -12.98 15.59 -15.90
C THR A 229 -14.51 15.47 -15.83
N GLY A 230 -15.11 15.56 -14.64
CA GLY A 230 -16.56 15.37 -14.42
C GLY A 230 -17.06 13.97 -14.83
N THR A 231 -16.17 13.00 -14.97
CA THR A 231 -16.46 11.63 -15.42
C THR A 231 -16.49 10.63 -14.28
N TRP A 232 -16.05 11.05 -13.09
CA TRP A 232 -15.96 10.19 -11.93
C TRP A 232 -17.33 10.03 -11.28
N GLY A 233 -17.67 8.77 -10.99
CA GLY A 233 -18.88 8.37 -10.29
C GLY A 233 -18.79 6.92 -9.86
N THR A 234 -19.73 6.51 -9.02
CA THR A 234 -19.92 5.10 -8.65
C THR A 234 -21.32 4.71 -9.07
N ASP A 235 -21.44 3.73 -9.96
CA ASP A 235 -22.72 3.09 -10.25
C ASP A 235 -22.94 1.91 -9.30
N SER A 236 -24.19 1.67 -8.92
CA SER A 236 -24.54 0.61 -7.97
C SER A 236 -25.65 -0.27 -8.54
N MET A 237 -25.42 -1.57 -8.52
CA MET A 237 -26.41 -2.59 -8.88
C MET A 237 -26.77 -3.39 -7.65
N THR A 238 -28.04 -3.74 -7.51
CA THR A 238 -28.51 -4.67 -6.47
C THR A 238 -28.55 -6.05 -7.10
N PHE A 239 -27.88 -7.02 -6.50
CA PHE A 239 -27.93 -8.42 -6.92
C PHE A 239 -29.08 -9.12 -6.21
N GLU A 240 -29.70 -10.07 -6.90
CA GLU A 240 -30.57 -11.07 -6.27
C GLU A 240 -29.71 -12.13 -5.55
N ASP A 241 -30.31 -12.81 -4.56
CA ASP A 241 -29.59 -13.77 -3.69
C ASP A 241 -28.93 -14.92 -4.49
N ASP A 242 -29.53 -15.33 -5.62
CA ASP A 242 -29.01 -16.38 -6.49
C ASP A 242 -27.85 -15.89 -7.39
N GLU A 243 -27.77 -14.59 -7.67
CA GLU A 243 -26.70 -13.97 -8.46
C GLU A 243 -25.45 -13.67 -7.62
N LEU A 244 -25.62 -13.48 -6.31
CA LEU A 244 -24.55 -13.06 -5.40
C LEU A 244 -23.36 -14.04 -5.39
N SER A 245 -23.65 -15.35 -5.48
CA SER A 245 -22.64 -16.41 -5.53
C SER A 245 -21.75 -16.35 -6.78
N TYR A 246 -22.29 -15.84 -7.89
CA TYR A 246 -21.55 -15.66 -9.15
C TYR A 246 -20.70 -14.39 -9.12
N ALA A 247 -21.19 -13.32 -8.50
CA ALA A 247 -20.47 -12.06 -8.38
C ALA A 247 -19.27 -12.15 -7.41
N LEU A 248 -19.41 -12.86 -6.30
CA LEU A 248 -18.39 -12.99 -5.26
C LEU A 248 -17.32 -14.06 -5.55
N GLY A 249 -17.62 -15.03 -6.42
CA GLY A 249 -16.73 -16.16 -6.71
C GLY A 249 -16.65 -17.19 -5.57
N LYS A 250 -15.88 -18.27 -5.79
CA LYS A 250 -15.82 -19.45 -4.90
C LYS A 250 -15.28 -19.14 -3.49
N GLN A 251 -14.63 -18.00 -3.32
CA GLN A 251 -14.17 -17.43 -2.05
C GLN A 251 -14.74 -16.03 -1.93
N GLY A 252 -16.04 -15.91 -1.72
CA GLY A 252 -16.65 -14.60 -1.48
C GLY A 252 -16.17 -14.01 -0.17
N GLY A 253 -15.38 -12.93 -0.25
CA GLY A 253 -15.03 -12.03 0.86
C GLY A 253 -14.12 -12.59 1.94
#